data_AF-X1U0F0-F1
#
_entry.id   AF-X1U0F0-F1
#
_cell.length_a   1.000
_cell.length_b   1.000
_cell.length_c   1.000
_cell.angle_alpha   90.00
_cell.angle_beta   90.00
_cell.angle_gamma   90.00
#
_symmetry.space_group_name_H-M   'P 1'
#
loop_
_entity.id
_entity.type
_entity.pdbx_description
1 polymer ?
#
loop_
_entity_poly.entity_id
_entity_poly.type
_entity_poly.pdbx_seq_one_letter_code
_entity_poly.pdbx_strand_id
1 'polypeptide(L)'
;MVIETVDILIIVSDISIRSVETAATISKSAKKFTKYKKFGVILNRVKGDIDYIMEKLEDLKLPLLAKIPEDDIVTEYELKGKPIIEIPENSRSFLAINKIIKDLFEFQ
;
A
#
# COMPACT_ATOMS: atom_id res chain seq x y z
N MET A 1 -8.79 1.81 20.72
CA MET A 1 -9.60 2.87 20.08
C MET A 1 -9.79 2.47 18.63
N VAL A 2 -11.02 2.30 18.17
CA VAL A 2 -11.32 2.12 16.73
C VAL A 2 -11.54 3.51 16.15
N ILE A 3 -10.91 3.82 15.02
CA ILE A 3 -11.07 5.11 14.36
C ILE A 3 -12.45 5.11 13.70
N GLU A 4 -13.34 6.02 14.11
CA GLU A 4 -14.72 6.06 13.62
C GLU A 4 -14.85 6.64 12.21
N THR A 5 -14.05 7.65 11.86
CA THR A 5 -14.12 8.35 10.57
C THR A 5 -12.73 8.77 10.09
N VAL A 6 -12.45 8.55 8.81
CA VAL A 6 -11.25 9.02 8.09
C VAL A 6 -11.64 9.44 6.66
N ASP A 7 -10.85 10.26 5.98
CA ASP A 7 -11.09 10.52 4.56
C ASP A 7 -10.65 9.34 3.69
N ILE A 8 -9.44 8.83 3.94
CA ILE A 8 -8.80 7.78 3.15
C ILE A 8 -8.35 6.65 4.08
N LEU A 9 -8.86 5.44 3.84
CA LEU A 9 -8.40 4.23 4.51
C LEU A 9 -7.49 3.42 3.58
N ILE A 10 -6.23 3.28 3.95
CA ILE A 10 -5.23 2.53 3.18
C ILE A 10 -4.79 1.31 3.98
N ILE A 11 -4.75 0.15 3.33
CA ILE A 11 -4.12 -1.05 3.88
C ILE A 11 -2.85 -1.31 3.06
N VAL A 12 -1.70 -1.43 3.73
CA VAL A 12 -0.45 -1.83 3.08
C VAL A 12 -0.31 -3.35 3.22
N SER A 13 -0.07 -4.03 2.11
CA SER A 13 0.09 -5.49 2.04
C SER A 13 1.35 -5.81 1.23
N ASP A 14 2.08 -6.86 1.58
CA ASP A 14 3.14 -7.37 0.69
C ASP A 14 2.54 -8.30 -0.37
N ILE A 15 3.38 -8.84 -1.27
CA ILE A 15 2.93 -9.76 -2.33
C ILE A 15 2.69 -11.20 -1.86
N SER A 16 2.38 -11.41 -0.57
CA SER A 16 2.03 -12.74 -0.05
C SER A 16 0.53 -12.93 0.06
N ILE A 17 0.06 -14.16 -0.23
CA ILE A 17 -1.36 -14.55 -0.07
C ILE A 17 -1.85 -14.26 1.35
N ARG A 18 -1.03 -14.57 2.36
CA ARG A 18 -1.37 -14.35 3.78
C ARG A 18 -1.61 -12.87 4.08
N SER A 19 -0.79 -11.98 3.54
CA SER A 19 -0.96 -10.54 3.72
C SER A 19 -2.23 -10.03 3.03
N VAL A 20 -2.50 -10.50 1.82
CA VAL A 20 -3.71 -10.14 1.06
C VAL A 20 -4.99 -10.63 1.76
N GLU A 21 -4.99 -11.85 2.30
CA GLU A 21 -6.13 -12.37 3.08
C GLU A 21 -6.32 -11.62 4.41
N THR A 22 -5.23 -11.18 5.02
CA THR A 22 -5.26 -10.31 6.19
C THR A 22 -5.87 -8.94 5.84
N ALA A 23 -5.46 -8.35 4.71
CA ALA A 23 -6.05 -7.11 4.19
C ALA A 23 -7.56 -7.26 3.96
N ALA A 24 -8.03 -8.40 3.44
CA ALA A 24 -9.46 -8.68 3.29
C ALA A 24 -10.18 -8.73 4.64
N THR A 25 -9.57 -9.34 5.64
CA THR A 25 -10.14 -9.41 7.00
C THR A 25 -10.25 -8.02 7.62
N ILE A 26 -9.20 -7.19 7.49
CA ILE A 26 -9.21 -5.80 7.94
C ILE A 26 -10.28 -4.99 7.20
N SER A 27 -10.40 -5.15 5.87
CA SER A 27 -11.42 -4.48 5.05
C SER A 27 -12.84 -4.80 5.53
N LYS A 28 -13.12 -6.07 5.85
CA LYS A 28 -14.42 -6.49 6.40
C LYS A 28 -14.73 -5.81 7.74
N SER A 29 -13.73 -5.68 8.62
CA SER A 29 -13.89 -4.97 9.90
C SER A 29 -14.10 -3.47 9.68
N ALA A 30 -13.27 -2.85 8.84
CA ALA A 30 -13.36 -1.42 8.56
C ALA A 30 -14.72 -1.04 7.95
N LYS A 31 -15.27 -1.85 7.04
CA LYS A 31 -16.62 -1.65 6.48
C LYS A 31 -17.73 -1.59 7.54
N LYS A 32 -17.53 -2.22 8.71
CA LYS A 32 -18.52 -2.23 9.80
C LYS A 32 -18.36 -1.07 10.77
N PHE A 33 -17.12 -0.64 11.01
CA PHE A 33 -16.81 0.23 12.15
C PHE A 33 -16.20 1.59 11.78
N THR A 34 -15.82 1.81 10.53
CA THR A 34 -15.12 3.03 10.10
C THR A 34 -15.79 3.62 8.86
N LYS A 35 -16.18 4.89 8.95
CA LYS A 35 -16.64 5.68 7.80
C LYS A 35 -15.42 6.20 7.03
N TYR A 36 -15.41 6.01 5.72
CA TYR A 36 -14.35 6.52 4.85
C TYR A 36 -14.91 6.99 3.51
N LYS A 37 -14.25 7.98 2.89
CA LYS A 37 -14.58 8.45 1.54
C LYS A 37 -13.87 7.63 0.47
N LYS A 38 -12.63 7.22 0.73
CA LYS A 38 -11.80 6.40 -0.16
C LYS A 38 -11.19 5.22 0.60
N PHE A 39 -11.10 4.08 -0.07
CA PHE A 39 -10.49 2.86 0.46
C PHE A 39 -9.68 2.15 -0.60
N GLY A 40 -8.55 1.56 -0.21
CA GLY A 40 -7.87 0.58 -1.03
C GLY A 40 -6.57 0.05 -0.42
N VAL A 41 -5.92 -0.80 -1.19
CA VAL A 41 -4.70 -1.53 -0.81
C VAL A 41 -3.50 -0.96 -1.57
N ILE A 42 -2.37 -0.82 -0.89
CA ILE A 42 -1.07 -0.61 -1.52
C ILE A 42 -0.29 -1.92 -1.41
N LEU A 43 0.12 -2.49 -2.56
CA LEU A 43 1.06 -3.60 -2.57
C LEU A 43 2.47 -3.06 -2.41
N ASN A 44 3.14 -3.47 -1.35
CA ASN A 44 4.50 -3.09 -1.02
C ASN A 44 5.50 -4.19 -1.39
N ARG A 45 6.75 -3.80 -1.63
CA ARG A 45 7.86 -4.70 -1.99
C ARG A 45 7.53 -5.61 -3.19
N VAL A 46 6.88 -5.04 -4.20
CA VAL A 46 6.49 -5.75 -5.42
C VAL A 46 7.72 -6.17 -6.21
N LYS A 47 7.82 -7.45 -6.53
CA LYS A 47 8.88 -8.05 -7.33
C LYS A 47 8.39 -9.26 -8.09
N GLY A 48 8.98 -9.53 -9.25
CA GLY A 48 8.62 -10.65 -10.09
C GLY A 48 7.19 -10.57 -10.64
N ASP A 49 6.67 -11.72 -11.02
CA ASP A 49 5.29 -11.90 -11.46
C ASP A 49 4.35 -11.88 -10.24
N ILE A 50 3.28 -11.08 -10.34
CA ILE A 50 2.27 -10.90 -9.30
C ILE A 50 0.85 -11.14 -9.82
N ASP A 51 0.68 -11.76 -11.00
CA ASP A 51 -0.63 -11.91 -11.64
C ASP A 51 -1.62 -12.65 -10.72
N TYR A 52 -1.15 -13.70 -10.04
CA TYR A 52 -1.97 -14.41 -9.06
C TYR A 52 -2.40 -13.52 -7.88
N ILE A 53 -1.53 -12.62 -7.42
CA ILE A 53 -1.88 -11.66 -6.35
C ILE A 53 -2.88 -10.62 -6.85
N MET A 54 -2.76 -10.19 -8.10
CA MET A 54 -3.72 -9.29 -8.74
C MET A 54 -5.10 -9.93 -8.85
N GLU A 55 -5.19 -11.17 -9.35
CA GLU A 55 -6.43 -11.96 -9.40
C GLU A 55 -7.04 -12.10 -8.01
N LYS A 56 -6.21 -12.42 -7.00
CA LYS A 56 -6.68 -12.56 -5.62
C LYS A 56 -7.25 -11.27 -5.04
N LEU A 57 -6.67 -10.11 -5.35
CA LEU A 57 -7.21 -8.81 -4.93
C LEU A 57 -8.58 -8.54 -5.55
N GLU A 58 -8.75 -8.87 -6.84
CA GLU A 58 -10.02 -8.74 -7.56
C GLU A 58 -11.11 -9.64 -6.95
N ASP A 59 -10.80 -10.91 -6.71
CA ASP A 59 -11.69 -11.88 -6.07
C ASP A 59 -12.18 -11.40 -4.70
N LEU A 60 -11.27 -10.82 -3.92
CA LEU A 60 -11.55 -10.31 -2.58
C LEU A 60 -12.19 -8.91 -2.59
N LYS A 61 -12.40 -8.31 -3.77
CA LYS A 61 -12.94 -6.97 -3.97
C LYS A 61 -12.15 -5.92 -3.19
N LEU A 62 -10.83 -6.01 -3.26
CA LEU A 62 -9.88 -5.09 -2.65
C LEU A 62 -9.33 -4.15 -3.73
N PRO A 63 -9.78 -2.88 -3.79
CA PRO A 63 -9.29 -1.92 -4.78
C PRO A 63 -7.79 -1.69 -4.60
N LEU A 64 -7.00 -1.89 -5.64
CA LEU A 64 -5.57 -1.58 -5.64
C LEU A 64 -5.37 -0.08 -5.90
N LEU A 65 -4.66 0.59 -4.98
CA LEU A 65 -4.28 2.00 -5.11
C LEU A 65 -2.92 2.16 -5.80
N ALA A 66 -1.93 1.35 -5.40
CA ALA A 66 -0.58 1.45 -5.93
C ALA A 66 0.22 0.16 -5.74
N LYS A 67 1.28 0.03 -6.54
CA LYS A 67 2.33 -0.98 -6.41
C LYS A 67 3.64 -0.27 -6.12
N ILE A 68 4.20 -0.50 -4.93
CA ILE A 68 5.52 -0.01 -4.55
C ILE A 68 6.52 -1.14 -4.81
N PRO A 69 7.47 -0.96 -5.75
CA PRO A 69 8.43 -2.01 -6.08
C PRO A 69 9.39 -2.27 -4.91
N GLU A 70 9.94 -3.47 -4.86
CA GLU A 70 11.12 -3.74 -4.03
C GLU A 70 12.28 -2.83 -4.48
N ASP A 71 12.97 -2.22 -3.53
CA ASP A 71 14.00 -1.22 -3.78
C ASP A 71 15.23 -1.46 -2.90
N ASP A 72 16.35 -1.77 -3.56
CA ASP A 72 17.61 -2.08 -2.89
C ASP A 72 18.18 -0.87 -2.15
N ILE A 73 17.87 0.36 -2.60
CA ILE A 73 18.30 1.59 -1.92
C ILE A 73 17.60 1.69 -0.57
N VAL A 74 16.29 1.40 -0.50
CA VAL A 74 15.54 1.36 0.76
C VAL A 74 16.16 0.34 1.71
N THR A 75 16.46 -0.86 1.20
CA THR A 75 17.09 -1.93 1.98
C THR A 75 18.47 -1.52 2.50
N GLU A 76 19.30 -0.88 1.66
CA GLU A 76 20.61 -0.38 2.06
C GLU A 76 20.51 0.66 3.17
N TYR A 77 19.57 1.60 3.06
CA TYR A 77 19.37 2.66 4.06
C TYR A 77 18.93 2.07 5.39
N GLU A 78 17.99 1.14 5.37
CA GLU A 78 17.54 0.39 6.55
C GLU A 78 18.72 -0.34 7.22
N LEU A 79 19.53 -1.07 6.44
CA LEU A 79 20.70 -1.81 6.94
C LEU A 79 21.80 -0.90 7.50
N LYS A 80 21.99 0.29 6.93
CA LYS A 80 23.01 1.26 7.37
C LYS A 80 22.50 2.23 8.44
N GLY A 81 21.26 2.09 8.90
CA GLY A 81 20.64 2.99 9.88
C GLY A 81 20.51 4.43 9.38
N LYS A 82 20.43 4.62 8.05
CA LYS A 82 20.25 5.94 7.44
C LYS A 82 18.78 6.35 7.47
N PRO A 83 18.46 7.63 7.69
CA PRO A 83 17.08 8.10 7.62
C PRO A 83 16.44 7.85 6.25
N ILE A 84 15.25 7.24 6.24
CA ILE A 84 14.51 6.95 5.00
C ILE A 84 14.12 8.23 4.23
N ILE A 85 14.03 9.36 4.93
CA ILE A 85 13.70 10.67 4.35
C ILE A 85 14.83 11.21 3.46
N GLU A 86 16.05 10.66 3.59
CA GLU A 86 17.21 11.03 2.78
C GLU A 86 17.36 10.16 1.52
N ILE A 87 16.39 9.28 1.25
CA ILE A 87 16.43 8.45 0.05
C ILE A 87 16.44 9.33 -1.21
N PRO A 88 17.28 8.99 -2.21
CA PRO A 88 17.30 9.69 -3.49
C PRO A 88 15.91 9.76 -4.14
N GLU A 89 15.55 10.94 -4.65
CA GLU A 89 14.26 11.18 -5.31
C GLU A 89 14.07 10.37 -6.60
N ASN A 90 15.16 9.84 -7.16
CA ASN A 90 15.13 8.95 -8.32
C ASN A 90 15.00 7.46 -7.96
N SER A 91 14.91 7.11 -6.67
CA SER A 91 14.64 5.73 -6.25
C SER A 91 13.25 5.27 -6.70
N ARG A 92 13.11 3.97 -6.96
CA ARG A 92 11.87 3.40 -7.51
C ARG A 92 10.71 3.54 -6.53
N SER A 93 10.99 3.34 -5.24
CA SER A 93 10.01 3.52 -4.18
C SER A 93 9.58 4.97 -4.03
N PHE A 94 10.53 5.93 -4.04
CA PHE A 94 10.18 7.35 -3.92
C PHE A 94 9.30 7.81 -5.09
N LEU A 95 9.65 7.45 -6.32
CA LEU A 95 8.85 7.80 -7.49
C LEU A 95 7.44 7.20 -7.44
N ALA A 96 7.31 5.94 -7.03
CA ALA A 96 6.01 5.29 -6.89
C ALA A 96 5.15 5.95 -5.80
N ILE A 97 5.74 6.29 -4.65
CA ILE A 97 5.08 6.98 -3.54
C ILE A 97 4.65 8.39 -3.98
N ASN A 98 5.53 9.14 -4.63
CA ASN A 98 5.24 10.50 -5.08
C ASN A 98 4.07 10.52 -6.08
N LYS A 99 3.99 9.52 -6.96
CA LYS A 99 2.85 9.35 -7.88
C LYS A 99 1.54 9.14 -7.12
N ILE A 100 1.49 8.18 -6.18
CA ILE A 100 0.25 7.89 -5.45
C ILE A 100 -0.17 9.04 -4.52
N ILE A 101 0.78 9.80 -3.96
CA ILE A 101 0.46 11.00 -3.18
C ILE A 101 -0.28 12.01 -4.07
N LYS A 102 0.21 12.28 -5.28
CA LYS A 102 -0.50 13.15 -6.23
C LYS A 102 -1.90 12.63 -6.54
N ASP A 103 -2.04 11.35 -6.86
CA ASP A 103 -3.34 10.72 -7.16
C ASP A 103 -4.30 10.68 -5.94
N LEU A 104 -3.79 10.81 -4.71
CA LEU A 104 -4.59 10.86 -3.49
C LEU A 104 -5.00 12.29 -3.12
N PHE A 105 -4.15 13.29 -3.37
CA PHE A 105 -4.33 14.68 -2.95
C PHE A 105 -4.80 15.63 -4.06
N GLU A 106 -4.69 15.28 -5.34
CA GLU A 106 -5.23 16.08 -6.47
C GLU A 106 -6.77 16.02 -6.60
N PHE A 107 -7.45 15.32 -5.71
CA PHE A 107 -8.92 15.21 -5.66
C PHE A 107 -9.57 16.12 -4.59
N GLN A 108 -8.95 17.26 -4.25
CA GLN A 108 -9.57 18.30 -3.43
C GLN A 108 -10.44 19.26 -4.25
#